data_AF-A0A0M9YF17-F1
#
_entry.id   AF-A0A0M9YF17-F1
#
_cell.length_a   1.000
_cell.length_b   1.000
_cell.length_c   1.000
_cell.angle_alpha   90.00
_cell.angle_beta   90.00
_cell.angle_gamma   90.00
#
_symmetry.space_group_name_H-M   'P 1'
#
loop_
_entity.id
_entity.type
_entity.pdbx_description
1 polymer ?
#
loop_
_entity_poly.entity_id
_entity_poly.type
_entity_poly.pdbx_seq_one_letter_code
_entity_poly.pdbx_strand_id
1 'polypeptide(L)'
;MAPYADQIDPAEVYTVRKVAALLGMALTSVSGLVNHGFLPGSRLRPHARGGRQHVWTGKQLLRIAQRPVRVIYDHEKFAAATLYRVGCRCPACVQAHSVESLERRRALAEEAFTAEQRKRVLELVAAQKPVPEAAQEVGVTLHQVYGRANWDLDFAEAFDEAGWSLCVLGQEHPQCSTPSGYRGNEGGTAGRPPCRGTGCREWRRGTSQQERAAA
;
A
#
# COMPACT_ATOMS: atom_id res chain seq x y z
N MET A 1 -26.75 14.47 8.82
CA MET A 1 -27.03 15.91 8.89
C MET A 1 -28.03 16.25 9.99
N ALA A 2 -29.15 15.51 10.13
CA ALA A 2 -30.17 15.77 11.16
C ALA A 2 -29.63 16.02 12.60
N PRO A 3 -28.65 15.26 13.13
CA PRO A 3 -28.13 15.48 14.49
C PRO A 3 -27.31 16.78 14.66
N TYR A 4 -26.91 17.42 13.55
CA TYR A 4 -26.06 18.61 13.55
C TYR A 4 -26.82 19.87 13.15
N ALA A 5 -28.16 19.80 13.06
CA ALA A 5 -28.99 20.91 12.59
C ALA A 5 -28.80 22.19 13.43
N ASP A 6 -28.67 22.04 14.75
CA ASP A 6 -28.53 23.15 15.70
C ASP A 6 -27.17 23.86 15.62
N GLN A 7 -26.20 23.26 14.93
CA GLN A 7 -24.85 23.81 14.74
C GLN A 7 -24.68 24.50 13.38
N ILE A 8 -25.73 24.52 12.54
CA ILE A 8 -25.67 25.11 11.20
C ILE A 8 -26.18 26.55 11.26
N ASP A 9 -25.32 27.51 10.95
CA ASP A 9 -25.71 28.91 10.76
C ASP A 9 -26.34 29.08 9.35
N PRO A 10 -27.62 29.48 9.24
CA PRO A 10 -28.29 29.70 7.97
C PRO A 10 -27.59 30.70 7.03
N ALA A 11 -26.87 31.69 7.58
CA ALA A 11 -26.21 32.75 6.83
C ALA A 11 -24.81 32.34 6.32
N GLU A 12 -24.22 31.29 6.89
CA GLU A 12 -22.86 30.88 6.58
C GLU A 12 -22.77 30.08 5.25
N VAL A 13 -21.62 30.20 4.58
CA VAL A 13 -21.24 29.33 3.45
C VAL A 13 -20.28 28.25 3.94
N TYR A 14 -20.68 27.02 3.71
CA TYR A 14 -19.94 25.81 4.06
C TYR A 14 -19.22 25.26 2.84
N THR A 15 -17.91 25.08 2.96
CA THR A 15 -17.09 24.30 2.02
C THR A 15 -17.09 22.83 2.43
N VAL A 16 -16.59 21.93 1.56
CA VAL A 16 -16.38 20.51 1.93
C VAL A 16 -15.62 20.37 3.24
N ARG A 17 -14.60 21.22 3.47
CA ARG A 17 -13.83 21.23 4.73
C ARG A 17 -14.66 21.62 5.93
N LYS A 18 -15.50 22.66 5.82
CA LYS A 18 -16.40 23.07 6.92
C LYS A 18 -17.46 22.01 7.21
N VAL A 19 -17.99 21.36 6.18
CA VAL A 19 -18.92 20.23 6.34
C VAL A 19 -18.24 19.03 7.02
N ALA A 20 -16.99 18.73 6.66
CA ALA A 20 -16.20 17.70 7.31
C ALA A 20 -15.96 18.00 8.80
N ALA A 21 -15.62 19.26 9.13
CA ALA A 21 -15.49 19.70 10.52
C ALA A 21 -16.82 19.60 11.28
N LEU A 22 -17.92 20.07 10.70
CA LEU A 22 -19.26 19.99 11.28
C LEU A 22 -19.68 18.54 11.58
N LEU A 23 -19.33 17.60 10.71
CA LEU A 23 -19.67 16.19 10.84
C LEU A 23 -18.70 15.38 11.70
N GLY A 24 -17.56 15.95 12.10
CA GLY A 24 -16.46 15.19 12.71
C GLY A 24 -15.90 14.10 11.80
N MET A 25 -15.94 14.30 10.47
CA MET A 25 -15.52 13.31 9.47
C MET A 25 -14.23 13.73 8.75
N ALA A 26 -13.50 12.76 8.22
CA ALA A 26 -12.39 13.03 7.32
C ALA A 26 -12.87 13.74 6.04
N LEU A 27 -12.04 14.66 5.52
CA LEU A 27 -12.36 15.43 4.31
C LEU A 27 -12.67 14.53 3.11
N THR A 28 -11.90 13.46 2.93
CA THR A 28 -12.06 12.48 1.85
C THR A 28 -13.40 11.76 1.93
N SER A 29 -13.89 11.45 3.12
CA SER A 29 -15.21 10.84 3.33
C SER A 29 -16.33 11.78 2.92
N VAL A 30 -16.26 13.07 3.29
CA VAL A 30 -17.25 14.07 2.86
C VAL A 30 -17.16 14.32 1.36
N SER A 31 -15.96 14.42 0.77
CA SER A 31 -15.81 14.48 -0.69
C SER A 31 -16.48 13.30 -1.40
N GLY A 32 -16.37 12.09 -0.84
CA GLY A 32 -17.10 10.92 -1.34
C GLY A 32 -18.62 11.13 -1.29
N LEU A 33 -19.16 11.58 -0.15
CA LEU A 33 -20.59 11.87 -0.01
C LEU A 33 -21.09 12.88 -1.06
N VAL A 34 -20.28 13.89 -1.38
CA VAL A 34 -20.61 14.89 -2.41
C VAL A 34 -20.63 14.27 -3.81
N ASN A 35 -19.56 13.55 -4.17
CA ASN A 35 -19.39 12.95 -5.49
C ASN A 35 -20.46 11.88 -5.79
N HIS A 36 -20.98 11.23 -4.76
CA HIS A 36 -22.00 10.19 -4.89
C HIS A 36 -23.42 10.68 -4.58
N GLY A 37 -23.62 12.00 -4.42
CA GLY A 37 -24.95 12.62 -4.36
C GLY A 37 -25.63 12.63 -2.98
N PHE A 38 -24.92 12.26 -1.91
CA PHE A 38 -25.43 12.25 -0.52
C PHE A 38 -25.49 13.64 0.11
N LEU A 39 -24.74 14.60 -0.45
CA LEU A 39 -24.82 16.02 -0.10
C LEU A 39 -25.24 16.83 -1.33
N PRO A 40 -26.51 16.71 -1.76
CA PRO A 40 -27.00 17.32 -2.99
C PRO A 40 -27.09 18.84 -2.88
N GLY A 41 -27.30 19.52 -4.01
CA GLY A 41 -27.58 20.96 -4.05
C GLY A 41 -26.36 21.86 -3.81
N SER A 42 -25.16 21.30 -3.82
CA SER A 42 -23.94 22.11 -3.81
C SER A 42 -23.83 22.97 -5.07
N ARG A 43 -23.20 24.14 -4.92
CA ARG A 43 -22.76 24.96 -6.05
C ARG A 43 -21.27 24.79 -6.24
N LEU A 44 -20.82 24.66 -7.48
CA LEU A 44 -19.40 24.72 -7.80
C LEU A 44 -18.94 26.17 -7.83
N ARG A 45 -17.93 26.51 -7.02
CA ARG A 45 -17.28 27.82 -7.03
C ARG A 45 -15.80 27.69 -7.33
N PRO A 46 -15.16 28.71 -7.95
CA PRO A 46 -13.72 28.76 -8.07
C PRO A 46 -13.06 28.65 -6.68
N HIS A 47 -11.99 27.85 -6.60
CA HIS A 47 -11.19 27.74 -5.39
C HIS A 47 -9.99 28.70 -5.47
N ALA A 48 -9.60 29.31 -4.34
CA ALA A 48 -8.57 30.35 -4.29
C ALA A 48 -7.18 29.88 -4.76
N ARG A 49 -6.90 28.58 -4.66
CA ARG A 49 -5.63 27.95 -5.11
C ARG A 49 -5.77 27.23 -6.46
N GLY A 50 -6.78 27.58 -7.25
CA GLY A 50 -7.12 26.90 -8.51
C GLY A 50 -8.09 25.73 -8.32
N GLY A 51 -8.79 25.38 -9.41
CA GLY A 51 -9.81 24.33 -9.44
C GLY A 51 -11.22 24.81 -9.03
N ARG A 52 -12.15 23.86 -8.89
CA ARG A 52 -13.52 24.09 -8.44
C ARG A 52 -13.77 23.39 -7.11
N GLN A 53 -14.54 24.01 -6.23
CA GLN A 53 -14.95 23.45 -4.95
C GLN A 53 -16.47 23.45 -4.81
N HIS A 54 -17.00 22.46 -4.12
CA HIS A 54 -18.40 22.42 -3.74
C HIS A 54 -18.65 23.30 -2.51
N VAL A 55 -19.69 24.12 -2.58
CA VAL A 55 -20.17 24.93 -1.45
C VAL A 55 -21.67 24.78 -1.24
N TRP A 56 -22.07 24.91 0.01
CA TRP A 56 -23.47 24.96 0.45
C TRP A 56 -23.69 26.23 1.27
N THR A 57 -24.90 26.76 1.22
CA THR A 57 -25.39 27.71 2.22
C THR A 57 -25.91 26.95 3.44
N GLY A 58 -25.89 27.56 4.61
CA GLY A 58 -26.48 26.96 5.82
C GLY A 58 -27.94 26.58 5.63
N LYS A 59 -28.73 27.43 4.94
CA LYS A 59 -30.11 27.10 4.55
C LYS A 59 -30.24 25.81 3.73
N GLN A 60 -29.28 25.52 2.85
CA GLN A 60 -29.28 24.26 2.09
C GLN A 60 -28.94 23.07 2.97
N LEU A 61 -27.96 23.19 3.87
CA LEU A 61 -27.61 22.11 4.80
C LEU A 61 -28.74 21.82 5.79
N LEU A 62 -29.42 22.85 6.30
CA LEU A 62 -30.62 22.70 7.14
C LEU A 62 -31.74 21.97 6.40
N ARG A 63 -31.96 22.28 5.12
CA ARG A 63 -32.93 21.55 4.29
C ARG A 63 -32.55 20.07 4.13
N ILE A 64 -31.27 19.76 3.96
CA ILE A 64 -30.76 18.39 3.91
C ILE A 64 -30.89 17.70 5.27
N ALA A 65 -30.70 18.42 6.37
CA ALA A 65 -30.89 17.91 7.73
C ALA A 65 -32.36 17.56 8.00
N GLN A 66 -33.29 18.38 7.51
CA GLN A 66 -34.74 18.21 7.66
C GLN A 66 -35.34 17.16 6.72
N ARG A 67 -34.67 16.84 5.61
CA ARG A 67 -35.06 15.78 4.68
C ARG A 67 -34.01 14.68 4.73
N PRO A 68 -34.14 13.68 5.64
CA PRO A 68 -33.21 12.57 5.63
C PRO A 68 -33.31 11.87 4.27
N VAL A 69 -32.31 12.09 3.43
CA VAL A 69 -32.15 11.34 2.18
C VAL A 69 -31.80 9.92 2.60
N ARG A 70 -32.80 9.05 2.67
CA ARG A 70 -32.59 7.63 2.92
C ARG A 70 -32.08 7.01 1.64
N VAL A 71 -30.76 6.99 1.49
CA VAL A 71 -30.15 6.28 0.37
C VAL A 71 -30.18 4.80 0.70
N ILE A 72 -31.02 4.09 -0.03
CA ILE A 72 -31.11 2.64 0.02
C ILE A 72 -30.15 2.13 -1.05
N TYR A 73 -29.11 1.42 -0.62
CA TYR A 73 -28.22 0.71 -1.52
C TYR A 73 -28.84 -0.64 -1.83
N ASP A 74 -29.27 -0.81 -3.07
CA ASP A 74 -29.82 -2.07 -3.57
C ASP A 74 -28.68 -3.04 -3.90
N HIS A 75 -28.45 -3.99 -3.00
CA HIS A 75 -27.41 -5.02 -3.11
C HIS A 75 -27.82 -6.17 -4.05
N GLU A 76 -29.08 -6.24 -4.46
CA GLU A 76 -29.55 -7.22 -5.44
C GLU A 76 -29.30 -6.72 -6.87
N LYS A 77 -29.46 -5.41 -7.08
CA LYS A 77 -29.30 -4.78 -8.39
C LYS A 77 -27.85 -4.44 -8.74
N PHE A 78 -27.01 -4.11 -7.76
CA PHE A 78 -25.65 -3.63 -8.00
C PHE A 78 -24.59 -4.47 -7.28
N ALA A 79 -23.49 -4.72 -7.97
CA ALA A 79 -22.34 -5.40 -7.38
C ALA A 79 -21.80 -4.65 -6.15
N ALA A 80 -21.41 -5.39 -5.12
CA ALA A 80 -20.96 -4.87 -3.84
C ALA A 80 -19.74 -3.92 -3.96
N ALA A 81 -18.80 -4.18 -4.88
CA ALA A 81 -17.67 -3.30 -5.14
C ALA A 81 -18.10 -1.95 -5.77
N THR A 82 -19.12 -1.96 -6.64
CA THR A 82 -19.74 -0.74 -7.19
C THR A 82 -20.46 0.03 -6.09
N LEU A 83 -21.22 -0.66 -5.23
CA LEU A 83 -21.87 -0.07 -4.06
C LEU A 83 -20.87 0.56 -3.08
N TYR A 84 -19.72 -0.08 -2.88
CA TYR A 84 -18.64 0.51 -2.10
C TYR A 84 -18.15 1.82 -2.72
N ARG A 85 -17.93 1.86 -4.05
CA ARG A 85 -17.51 3.10 -4.72
C ARG A 85 -18.54 4.20 -4.54
N VAL A 86 -19.84 3.91 -4.60
CA VAL A 86 -20.88 4.91 -4.38
C VAL A 86 -21.13 5.25 -2.90
N GLY A 87 -20.46 4.59 -1.96
CA GLY A 87 -20.47 5.01 -0.54
C GLY A 87 -21.04 3.99 0.44
N CYS A 88 -21.49 2.81 0.01
CA CYS A 88 -21.88 1.75 0.94
C CYS A 88 -20.64 1.26 1.72
N ARG A 89 -20.79 1.08 3.03
CA ARG A 89 -19.70 0.65 3.93
C ARG A 89 -20.08 -0.58 4.75
N CYS A 90 -21.10 -1.32 4.34
CA CYS A 90 -21.42 -2.60 4.98
C CYS A 90 -20.25 -3.60 4.80
N PRO A 91 -20.11 -4.60 5.68
CA PRO A 91 -19.01 -5.57 5.62
C PRO A 91 -18.84 -6.22 4.25
N ALA A 92 -19.94 -6.60 3.59
CA ALA A 92 -19.93 -7.22 2.26
C ALA A 92 -19.33 -6.30 1.18
N CYS A 93 -19.72 -5.01 1.16
CA CYS A 93 -19.19 -4.04 0.21
C CYS A 93 -17.70 -3.73 0.45
N VAL A 94 -17.29 -3.59 1.72
CA VAL A 94 -15.89 -3.35 2.09
C VAL A 94 -15.02 -4.54 1.68
N GLN A 95 -15.47 -5.76 1.94
CA GLN A 95 -14.77 -6.98 1.57
C GLN A 95 -14.62 -7.09 0.05
N ALA A 96 -15.72 -6.91 -0.70
CA ALA A 96 -15.71 -6.97 -2.16
C ALA A 96 -14.71 -5.97 -2.78
N HIS A 97 -14.69 -4.74 -2.27
CA HIS A 97 -13.72 -3.74 -2.72
C HIS A 97 -12.27 -4.12 -2.37
N SER A 98 -12.04 -4.68 -1.18
CA SER A 98 -10.71 -5.09 -0.75
C SER A 98 -10.15 -6.22 -1.62
N VAL A 99 -11.00 -7.18 -1.99
CA VAL A 99 -10.65 -8.26 -2.93
C VAL A 99 -10.32 -7.69 -4.31
N GLU A 100 -11.21 -6.88 -4.89
CA GLU A 100 -10.96 -6.27 -6.22
C GLU A 100 -9.69 -5.40 -6.22
N SER A 101 -9.45 -4.64 -5.14
CA SER A 101 -8.24 -3.84 -4.98
C SER A 101 -6.98 -4.69 -4.86
N LEU A 102 -7.05 -5.84 -4.18
CA LEU A 102 -5.95 -6.79 -4.08
C LEU A 102 -5.65 -7.42 -5.45
N GLU A 103 -6.67 -7.91 -6.15
CA GLU A 103 -6.56 -8.51 -7.49
C GLU A 103 -5.94 -7.53 -8.48
N ARG A 104 -6.44 -6.29 -8.52
CA ARG A 104 -5.88 -5.23 -9.37
C ARG A 104 -4.41 -4.96 -9.04
N ARG A 105 -4.04 -4.89 -7.76
CA ARG A 105 -2.63 -4.69 -7.36
C ARG A 105 -1.74 -5.85 -7.79
N ARG A 106 -2.24 -7.09 -7.68
CA ARG A 106 -1.53 -8.29 -8.15
C ARG A 106 -1.36 -8.28 -9.67
N ALA A 107 -2.40 -7.96 -10.43
CA ALA A 107 -2.31 -7.86 -11.90
C ALA A 107 -1.27 -6.82 -12.35
N LEU A 108 -1.28 -5.63 -11.73
CA LEU A 108 -0.25 -4.61 -12.00
C LEU A 108 1.16 -5.09 -11.60
N ALA A 109 1.29 -5.88 -10.53
CA ALA A 109 2.56 -6.46 -10.14
C ALA A 109 3.04 -7.55 -11.10
N GLU A 110 2.14 -8.32 -11.72
CA GLU A 110 2.48 -9.27 -12.80
C GLU A 110 3.01 -8.54 -14.04
N GLU A 111 2.33 -7.48 -14.46
CA GLU A 111 2.74 -6.67 -15.61
C GLU A 111 4.11 -5.99 -15.38
N ALA A 112 4.36 -5.53 -14.16
CA ALA A 112 5.59 -4.83 -13.81
C ALA A 112 6.77 -5.77 -13.46
N PHE A 113 6.52 -7.06 -13.22
CA PHE A 113 7.54 -8.07 -12.92
C PHE A 113 7.11 -9.42 -13.52
N THR A 114 7.40 -9.58 -14.81
CA THR A 114 6.89 -10.71 -15.61
C THR A 114 7.46 -12.06 -15.18
N ALA A 115 6.88 -13.16 -15.65
CA ALA A 115 7.38 -14.51 -15.38
C ALA A 115 8.81 -14.72 -15.88
N GLU A 116 9.14 -14.17 -17.06
CA GLU A 116 10.49 -14.25 -17.64
C GLU A 116 11.49 -13.46 -16.80
N GLN A 117 11.11 -12.26 -16.35
CA GLN A 117 11.93 -11.45 -15.45
C GLN A 117 12.15 -12.17 -14.11
N ARG A 118 11.11 -12.78 -13.54
CA ARG A 118 11.19 -13.57 -12.31
C ARG A 118 12.20 -14.71 -12.46
N LYS A 119 12.06 -15.51 -13.51
CA LYS A 119 12.98 -16.60 -13.82
C LYS A 119 14.42 -16.08 -13.97
N ARG A 120 14.61 -14.97 -14.69
CA ARG A 120 15.94 -14.40 -14.90
C ARG A 120 16.60 -13.91 -13.61
N VAL A 121 15.83 -13.28 -12.72
CA VAL A 121 16.33 -12.89 -11.39
C VAL A 121 16.79 -14.13 -10.61
N LEU A 122 15.99 -15.20 -10.59
CA LEU A 122 16.34 -16.44 -9.91
C LEU A 122 17.62 -17.08 -10.46
N GLU A 123 17.77 -17.14 -11.79
CA GLU A 123 18.99 -17.64 -12.44
C GLU A 123 20.23 -16.83 -12.05
N LEU A 124 20.12 -15.50 -12.03
CA LEU A 124 21.22 -14.61 -11.65
C LEU A 124 21.60 -14.78 -10.18
N VAL A 125 20.61 -14.88 -9.29
CA VAL A 125 20.82 -15.08 -7.85
C VAL A 125 21.46 -16.45 -7.59
N ALA A 126 20.99 -17.51 -8.28
CA ALA A 126 21.58 -18.85 -8.21
C ALA A 126 23.02 -18.88 -8.74
N ALA A 127 23.33 -18.08 -9.76
CA ALA A 127 24.69 -17.81 -10.24
C ALA A 127 25.51 -16.90 -9.28
N GLN A 128 25.05 -16.75 -8.04
CA GLN A 128 25.67 -15.99 -6.96
C GLN A 128 25.75 -14.48 -7.18
N LYS A 129 24.99 -13.92 -8.12
CA LYS A 129 24.87 -12.46 -8.29
C LYS A 129 24.04 -11.89 -7.12
N PRO A 130 24.49 -10.79 -6.48
CA PRO A 130 23.71 -10.14 -5.44
C PRO A 130 22.31 -9.73 -5.93
N VAL A 131 21.30 -9.93 -5.10
CA VAL A 131 19.88 -9.59 -5.42
C VAL A 131 19.71 -8.17 -5.96
N PRO A 132 20.33 -7.10 -5.41
CA PRO A 132 20.23 -5.76 -5.98
C PRO A 132 20.73 -5.65 -7.42
N GLU A 133 21.83 -6.31 -7.73
CA GLU A 133 22.44 -6.31 -9.06
C GLU A 133 21.62 -7.16 -10.03
N ALA A 134 21.13 -8.32 -9.59
CA ALA A 134 20.23 -9.16 -10.37
C ALA A 134 18.92 -8.44 -10.72
N ALA A 135 18.33 -7.73 -9.76
CA ALA A 135 17.12 -6.92 -9.97
C ALA A 135 17.37 -5.79 -10.99
N GLN A 136 18.48 -5.05 -10.82
CA GLN A 136 18.85 -3.97 -11.73
C GLN A 136 19.08 -4.47 -13.16
N GLU A 137 19.75 -5.61 -13.33
CA GLU A 137 20.02 -6.20 -14.64
C GLU A 137 18.74 -6.62 -15.38
N VAL A 138 17.74 -7.07 -14.65
CA VAL A 138 16.43 -7.46 -15.19
C VAL A 138 15.49 -6.25 -15.38
N GLY A 139 15.92 -5.06 -14.95
CA GLY A 139 15.14 -3.82 -15.06
C GLY A 139 14.02 -3.71 -14.03
N VAL A 140 14.14 -4.37 -12.87
CA VAL A 140 13.16 -4.31 -11.79
C VAL A 140 13.78 -3.74 -10.51
N THR A 141 12.93 -3.20 -9.64
CA THR A 141 13.35 -2.68 -8.35
C THR A 141 13.42 -3.80 -7.31
N LEU A 142 14.30 -3.63 -6.30
CA LEU A 142 14.34 -4.52 -5.14
C LEU A 142 12.98 -4.66 -4.44
N HIS A 143 12.20 -3.57 -4.39
CA HIS A 143 10.88 -3.59 -3.79
C HIS A 143 9.91 -4.51 -4.56
N GLN A 144 10.01 -4.58 -5.89
CA GLN A 144 9.20 -5.52 -6.67
C GLN A 144 9.59 -6.97 -6.39
N VAL A 145 10.89 -7.28 -6.27
CA VAL A 145 11.36 -8.65 -5.97
C VAL A 145 10.89 -9.12 -4.59
N TYR A 146 11.18 -8.37 -3.53
CA TYR A 146 10.76 -8.75 -2.17
C TYR A 146 9.24 -8.61 -1.98
N GLY A 147 8.63 -7.60 -2.60
CA GLY A 147 7.18 -7.43 -2.60
C GLY A 147 6.48 -8.64 -3.21
N ARG A 148 7.06 -9.24 -4.26
CA ARG A 148 6.56 -10.48 -4.88
C ARG A 148 6.69 -11.68 -3.95
N ALA A 149 7.87 -11.92 -3.41
CA ALA A 149 8.13 -13.02 -2.47
C ALA A 149 7.22 -12.97 -1.22
N ASN A 150 6.74 -11.79 -0.82
CA ASN A 150 5.82 -11.66 0.31
C ASN A 150 4.41 -12.26 0.07
N TRP A 151 3.97 -12.44 -1.17
CA TRP A 151 2.62 -12.95 -1.45
C TRP A 151 2.55 -14.11 -2.46
N ASP A 152 3.63 -14.37 -3.19
CA ASP A 152 3.79 -15.49 -4.12
C ASP A 152 4.72 -16.53 -3.48
N LEU A 153 4.15 -17.58 -2.90
CA LEU A 153 4.88 -18.58 -2.11
C LEU A 153 5.86 -19.39 -2.97
N ASP A 154 5.46 -19.76 -4.18
CA ASP A 154 6.31 -20.54 -5.09
C ASP A 154 7.53 -19.72 -5.53
N PHE A 155 7.33 -18.42 -5.82
CA PHE A 155 8.44 -17.53 -6.09
C PHE A 155 9.33 -17.32 -4.87
N ALA A 156 8.75 -17.21 -3.67
CA ALA A 156 9.51 -17.05 -2.43
C ALA A 156 10.42 -18.25 -2.16
N GLU A 157 9.89 -19.47 -2.29
CA GLU A 157 10.65 -20.71 -2.10
C GLU A 157 11.79 -20.82 -3.12
N ALA A 158 11.51 -20.57 -4.41
CA ALA A 158 12.53 -20.59 -5.44
C ALA A 158 13.60 -19.49 -5.23
N PHE A 159 13.20 -18.32 -4.74
CA PHE A 159 14.10 -17.21 -4.43
C PHE A 159 14.99 -17.50 -3.24
N ASP A 160 14.45 -18.18 -2.21
CA ASP A 160 15.21 -18.61 -1.05
C ASP A 160 16.23 -19.69 -1.42
N GLU A 161 15.83 -20.70 -2.19
CA GLU A 161 16.73 -21.73 -2.72
C GLU A 161 17.90 -21.10 -3.50
N ALA A 162 17.59 -20.19 -4.43
CA ALA A 162 18.61 -19.47 -5.19
C ALA A 162 19.52 -18.62 -4.28
N GLY A 163 18.94 -18.00 -3.25
CA GLY A 163 19.58 -17.07 -2.33
C GLY A 163 20.40 -17.73 -1.21
N TRP A 164 20.22 -19.03 -0.93
CA TRP A 164 20.88 -19.72 0.18
C TRP A 164 22.41 -19.66 0.11
N SER A 165 22.98 -19.75 -1.09
CA SER A 165 24.44 -19.60 -1.28
C SER A 165 24.96 -18.19 -0.93
N LEU A 166 24.07 -17.20 -0.89
CA LEU A 166 24.36 -15.81 -0.53
C LEU A 166 24.20 -15.55 0.97
N CYS A 167 23.50 -16.43 1.71
CA CYS A 167 23.18 -16.17 3.11
C CYS A 167 24.37 -16.41 4.05
N VAL A 168 24.84 -15.34 4.68
CA VAL A 168 25.97 -15.38 5.61
C VAL A 168 25.61 -15.82 7.04
N LEU A 169 24.31 -15.98 7.32
CA LEU A 169 23.78 -16.44 8.62
C LEU A 169 23.71 -17.97 8.73
N GLY A 170 23.99 -18.71 7.65
CA GLY A 170 23.86 -20.17 7.58
C GLY A 170 22.50 -20.61 7.02
N GLN A 171 22.46 -21.75 6.35
CA GLN A 171 21.31 -22.22 5.57
C GLN A 171 20.01 -22.32 6.37
N GLU A 172 20.08 -22.58 7.68
CA GLU A 172 18.90 -22.79 8.54
C GLU A 172 18.40 -21.51 9.24
N HIS A 173 19.03 -20.35 9.01
CA HIS A 173 18.68 -19.15 9.76
C HIS A 173 17.41 -18.48 9.17
N PRO A 174 16.36 -18.22 9.96
CA PRO A 174 15.06 -17.71 9.48
C PRO A 174 15.08 -16.30 8.89
N GLN A 175 16.24 -15.64 8.90
CA GLN A 175 16.43 -14.31 8.32
C GLN A 175 17.01 -14.36 6.91
N CYS A 176 17.48 -15.52 6.41
CA CYS A 176 18.12 -15.65 5.11
C CYS A 176 17.24 -15.25 3.91
N SER A 177 15.92 -15.25 4.06
CA SER A 177 14.93 -14.84 3.06
C SER A 177 14.46 -13.39 3.18
N THR A 178 14.96 -12.66 4.17
CA THR A 178 14.50 -11.30 4.49
C THR A 178 15.46 -10.23 3.98
N PRO A 179 14.98 -9.02 3.62
CA PRO A 179 15.85 -7.90 3.30
C PRO A 179 16.92 -7.62 4.37
N SER A 180 16.60 -7.90 5.65
CA SER A 180 17.50 -7.78 6.80
C SER A 180 18.63 -8.82 6.81
N GLY A 181 18.35 -10.09 6.48
CA GLY A 181 19.39 -11.13 6.42
C GLY A 181 20.44 -10.85 5.34
N TYR A 182 20.04 -10.16 4.27
CA TYR A 182 20.94 -9.75 3.19
C TYR A 182 21.73 -8.45 3.45
N ARG A 183 21.44 -7.70 4.53
CA ARG A 183 22.04 -6.37 4.82
C ARG A 183 23.12 -6.34 5.90
N GLY A 184 23.30 -7.42 6.68
CA GLY A 184 24.13 -7.38 7.90
C GLY A 184 23.53 -6.46 8.98
N ASN A 185 23.95 -6.60 10.24
CA ASN A 185 23.41 -5.80 11.35
C ASN A 185 24.51 -5.43 12.36
N GLU A 186 24.89 -4.14 12.41
CA GLU A 186 25.89 -3.60 13.34
C GLU A 186 25.45 -3.66 14.80
N GLY A 187 24.14 -3.57 15.06
CA GLY A 187 23.58 -3.59 16.41
C GLY A 187 23.23 -4.97 16.97
N GLY A 188 23.51 -6.04 16.22
CA GLY A 188 23.25 -7.42 16.66
C GLY A 188 24.34 -7.93 17.61
N THR A 189 24.01 -8.95 18.42
CA THR A 189 24.91 -9.62 19.38
C THR A 189 26.22 -10.15 18.79
N ALA A 190 26.36 -10.19 17.46
CA ALA A 190 27.55 -10.64 16.74
C ALA A 190 28.36 -9.52 16.07
N GLY A 191 28.07 -8.23 16.32
CA GLY A 191 28.90 -7.08 15.90
C GLY A 191 29.44 -7.16 14.47
N ARG A 192 28.55 -7.19 13.47
CA ARG A 192 28.95 -7.37 12.06
C ARG A 192 28.75 -6.08 11.27
N PRO A 193 29.67 -5.70 10.36
CA PRO A 193 29.46 -4.53 9.53
C PRO A 193 28.21 -4.70 8.64
N PRO A 194 27.58 -3.59 8.20
CA PRO A 194 26.40 -3.57 7.35
C PRO A 194 26.86 -3.83 5.92
N CYS A 195 27.35 -5.04 5.69
CA CYS A 195 27.85 -5.48 4.41
C CYS A 195 26.67 -5.86 3.51
N ARG A 196 26.75 -5.57 2.21
CA ARG A 196 25.75 -5.98 1.21
C ARG A 196 26.37 -7.01 0.29
N GLY A 197 25.66 -8.10 0.02
CA GLY A 197 26.06 -9.07 -1.02
C GLY A 197 27.50 -9.59 -0.87
N THR A 198 28.33 -9.37 -1.89
CA THR A 198 29.75 -9.77 -1.95
C THR A 198 30.58 -9.23 -0.78
N GLY A 199 30.29 -8.03 -0.28
CA GLY A 199 31.01 -7.42 0.85
C GLY A 199 30.89 -8.25 2.15
N CYS A 200 29.79 -8.97 2.35
CA CYS A 200 29.67 -9.85 3.53
C CYS A 200 30.51 -11.11 3.40
N ARG A 201 30.71 -11.60 2.17
CA ARG A 201 31.55 -12.77 1.89
C ARG A 201 33.04 -12.42 1.98
N GLU A 202 33.44 -11.24 1.51
CA GLU A 202 34.81 -10.74 1.69
C GLU A 202 35.14 -10.54 3.17
N TRP A 203 34.21 -9.95 3.94
CA TRP A 203 34.35 -9.84 5.39
C TRP A 203 34.50 -11.22 6.05
N ARG A 204 33.57 -12.16 5.81
CA ARG A 204 33.64 -13.53 6.35
C ARG A 204 34.95 -14.25 5.97
N ARG A 205 35.39 -14.12 4.71
CA ARG A 205 36.67 -14.69 4.27
C ARG A 205 37.85 -14.07 5.01
N GLY A 206 37.86 -12.76 5.18
CA GLY A 206 38.87 -12.04 5.96
C GLY A 206 38.88 -12.49 7.43
N THR A 207 37.73 -12.56 8.08
CA THR A 207 37.62 -13.01 9.48
C THR A 207 38.09 -14.44 9.64
N SER A 208 37.66 -15.37 8.78
CA SER A 208 38.10 -16.77 8.83
C SER A 208 39.57 -16.97 8.44
N GLN A 209 40.21 -16.03 7.73
CA GLN A 209 41.66 -16.02 7.53
C GLN A 209 42.39 -15.55 8.80
N GLN A 210 41.88 -14.51 9.46
CA GLN A 210 42.44 -14.01 10.73
C GLN A 210 42.33 -15.03 11.86
N GLU A 211 41.18 -15.71 12.00
CA GLU A 211 40.98 -16.78 12.98
C GLU A 211 41.95 -17.94 12.79
N ARG A 212 42.19 -18.33 11.53
CA ARG A 212 43.17 -19.38 11.18
C ARG A 212 44.62 -18.94 11.36
N ALA A 213 44.91 -17.65 11.27
CA ALA A 213 46.23 -17.11 11.53
C ALA A 213 46.50 -16.88 13.03
N ALA A 214 45.44 -16.82 13.85
CA ALA A 214 45.51 -16.64 15.30
C ALA A 214 45.43 -17.97 16.09
N ALA A 215 45.15 -19.09 15.42
CA ALA A 215 45.15 -20.45 15.95
C ALA A 215 46.47 -21.15 15.63
#